data_AF-A0A7S3JYB1-F1
#
_entry.id   AF-A0A7S3JYB1-F1
#
_cell.length_a   1.000
_cell.length_b   1.000
_cell.length_c   1.000
_cell.angle_alpha   90.00
_cell.angle_beta   90.00
_cell.angle_gamma   90.00
#
_symmetry.space_group_name_H-M   'P 1'
#
loop_
_entity.id
_entity.type
_entity.pdbx_description
1 polymer ?
#
loop_
_entity_poly.entity_id
_entity_poly.type
_entity_poly.pdbx_seq_one_letter_code
_entity_poly.pdbx_strand_id
1 'polypeptide(L)'
;MTEEQPLISDSEFQESVDRAHKFLKHPKVAGAPRDKAIAFLRTKNCSESIIQAALQRDQEENAETSGDEEASYQIATNAQVAKLEEGRAKKKNKKSAKTKPKRRRSLSPAGGGRDEKVESQSALVRTLLFCVLLLLSILLLIAIYILLVFLDIFPDFTQLLED
;
A
#
# COMPACT_ATOMS: atom_id res chain seq x y z
N MET A 1 13.89 -30.98 -20.17
CA MET A 1 13.41 -29.76 -19.48
C MET A 1 11.90 -29.81 -19.53
N THR A 2 11.31 -30.50 -18.57
CA THR A 2 9.87 -30.68 -18.44
C THR A 2 9.37 -29.48 -17.64
N GLU A 3 8.81 -28.49 -18.33
CA GLU A 3 8.02 -27.44 -17.67
C GLU A 3 6.74 -28.10 -17.15
N GLU A 4 6.75 -28.49 -15.88
CA GLU A 4 5.51 -28.79 -15.18
C GLU A 4 4.73 -27.49 -15.05
N GLN A 5 3.79 -27.28 -15.98
CA GLN A 5 2.77 -26.26 -15.81
C GLN A 5 1.92 -26.64 -14.61
N PRO A 6 1.81 -25.78 -13.57
CA PRO A 6 0.83 -26.00 -12.54
C PRO A 6 -0.55 -25.94 -13.19
N LEU A 7 -1.31 -27.02 -13.09
CA LEU A 7 -2.74 -27.11 -13.46
C LEU A 7 -3.54 -26.20 -12.54
N ILE A 8 -3.43 -24.89 -12.72
CA ILE A 8 -4.33 -23.91 -12.11
C ILE A 8 -5.65 -24.06 -12.85
N SER A 9 -6.75 -24.21 -12.11
CA SER A 9 -8.09 -24.28 -12.72
C SER A 9 -8.41 -22.96 -13.42
N ASP A 10 -9.15 -22.99 -14.53
CA ASP A 10 -9.51 -21.79 -15.30
C ASP A 10 -10.19 -20.72 -14.42
N SER A 11 -10.95 -21.14 -13.41
CA SER A 11 -11.57 -20.26 -12.41
C SER A 11 -10.54 -19.52 -11.55
N GLU A 12 -9.57 -20.24 -10.98
CA GLU A 12 -8.52 -19.64 -10.13
C GLU A 12 -7.57 -18.75 -10.94
N PHE A 13 -7.33 -19.11 -12.20
CA PHE A 13 -6.59 -18.28 -13.14
C PHE A 13 -7.30 -16.93 -13.32
N GLN A 14 -8.59 -16.96 -13.64
CA GLN A 14 -9.38 -15.76 -13.87
C GLN A 14 -9.46 -14.86 -12.62
N GLU A 15 -9.68 -15.45 -11.44
CA GLU A 15 -9.66 -14.69 -10.18
C GLU A 15 -8.31 -14.02 -9.91
N SER A 16 -7.22 -14.69 -10.25
CA SER A 16 -5.87 -14.16 -10.06
C SER A 16 -5.58 -13.02 -11.03
N VAL A 17 -6.05 -13.13 -12.27
CA VAL A 17 -6.00 -12.04 -13.26
C VAL A 17 -6.81 -10.84 -12.77
N ASP A 18 -8.03 -11.05 -12.27
CA ASP A 18 -8.88 -9.96 -11.77
C ASP A 18 -8.26 -9.25 -10.55
N ARG A 19 -7.62 -10.00 -9.64
CA ARG A 19 -6.87 -9.43 -8.50
C ARG A 19 -5.69 -8.58 -8.98
N ALA A 20 -4.90 -9.09 -9.94
CA ALA A 20 -3.77 -8.36 -10.51
C ALA A 20 -4.22 -7.10 -11.26
N HIS A 21 -5.29 -7.20 -12.04
CA HIS A 21 -5.89 -6.07 -12.75
C HIS A 21 -6.40 -4.99 -11.80
N LYS A 22 -7.09 -5.38 -10.71
CA LYS A 22 -7.55 -4.44 -9.68
C LYS A 22 -6.39 -3.72 -8.98
N PHE A 23 -5.25 -4.39 -8.83
CA PHE A 23 -4.04 -3.78 -8.28
C PHE A 23 -3.45 -2.74 -9.24
N LEU A 24 -3.38 -3.04 -10.54
CA LEU A 24 -2.86 -2.11 -11.56
C LEU A 24 -3.67 -0.81 -11.61
N LYS A 25 -5.00 -0.90 -11.45
CA LYS A 25 -5.90 0.27 -11.40
C LYS A 25 -5.83 1.09 -10.12
N HIS A 26 -5.17 0.61 -9.08
CA HIS A 26 -5.17 1.30 -7.81
C HIS A 26 -4.47 2.67 -7.97
N PRO A 27 -5.01 3.80 -7.46
CA PRO A 27 -4.50 5.14 -7.77
C PRO A 27 -3.04 5.37 -7.35
N LYS A 28 -2.57 4.67 -6.31
CA LYS A 28 -1.17 4.70 -5.87
C LYS A 28 -0.21 3.92 -6.80
N VAL A 29 -0.75 3.00 -7.60
CA VAL A 29 -0.03 2.13 -8.53
C VAL A 29 -0.09 2.70 -9.95
N ALA A 30 -1.22 3.28 -10.35
CA ALA A 30 -1.39 3.94 -11.64
C ALA A 30 -0.37 5.08 -11.87
N GLY A 31 0.06 5.77 -10.81
CA GLY A 31 1.12 6.78 -10.86
C GLY A 31 2.55 6.25 -10.75
N ALA A 32 2.75 4.94 -10.57
CA ALA A 32 4.06 4.31 -10.46
C ALA A 32 4.49 3.68 -11.80
N PRO A 33 5.80 3.56 -12.07
CA PRO A 33 6.27 2.90 -13.28
C PRO A 33 5.84 1.42 -13.31
N ARG A 34 5.39 0.95 -14.48
CA ARG A 34 4.84 -0.40 -14.65
C ARG A 34 5.81 -1.50 -14.22
N ASP A 35 7.11 -1.31 -14.39
CA ASP A 35 8.13 -2.27 -13.94
C ASP A 35 8.05 -2.56 -12.43
N LYS A 36 7.74 -1.55 -11.62
CA LYS A 36 7.56 -1.72 -10.16
C LYS A 36 6.27 -2.47 -9.84
N ALA A 37 5.20 -2.24 -10.61
CA ALA A 37 3.95 -2.97 -10.45
C ALA A 37 4.13 -4.46 -10.83
N ILE A 38 4.86 -4.74 -11.93
CA ILE A 38 5.20 -6.10 -12.35
C ILE A 38 6.07 -6.80 -11.29
N ALA A 39 7.11 -6.11 -10.79
CA ALA A 39 7.95 -6.64 -9.72
C ALA A 39 7.12 -6.98 -8.47
N PHE A 40 6.16 -6.12 -8.09
CA PHE A 40 5.26 -6.39 -6.98
C PHE A 40 4.37 -7.62 -7.22
N LEU A 41 3.79 -7.77 -8.41
CA LEU A 41 2.98 -8.94 -8.75
C LEU A 41 3.80 -10.24 -8.69
N ARG A 42 5.07 -10.21 -9.11
CA ARG A 42 6.00 -11.34 -8.94
C ARG A 42 6.26 -11.67 -7.47
N THR A 43 6.39 -10.66 -6.59
CA THR A 43 6.50 -10.92 -5.12
C THR A 43 5.23 -11.52 -4.51
N LYS A 44 4.09 -11.42 -5.21
CA LYS A 44 2.82 -12.02 -4.81
C LYS A 44 2.59 -13.40 -5.42
N ASN A 45 3.63 -14.03 -5.96
CA ASN A 45 3.59 -15.33 -6.63
C ASN A 45 2.61 -15.38 -7.81
N CYS A 46 2.33 -14.24 -8.46
CA CYS A 46 1.60 -14.24 -9.72
C CYS A 46 2.52 -14.79 -10.82
N SER A 47 2.05 -15.79 -11.58
CA SER A 47 2.76 -16.30 -12.74
C SER A 47 2.85 -15.23 -13.84
N GLU A 48 3.86 -15.34 -14.69
CA GLU A 48 4.04 -14.39 -15.80
C GLU A 48 2.83 -14.37 -16.75
N SER A 49 2.15 -15.51 -16.93
CA SER A 49 0.92 -15.61 -17.71
C SER A 49 -0.23 -14.77 -17.13
N ILE A 50 -0.42 -14.79 -15.81
CA ILE A 50 -1.44 -13.99 -15.12
C ILE A 50 -1.10 -12.50 -15.23
N ILE A 51 0.18 -12.16 -15.07
CA ILE A 51 0.65 -10.76 -15.15
C ILE A 51 0.42 -10.20 -16.56
N GLN A 52 0.75 -10.97 -17.61
CA GLN A 52 0.52 -10.56 -18.99
C GLN A 52 -0.97 -10.38 -19.30
N ALA A 53 -1.81 -11.34 -18.90
CA ALA A 53 -3.25 -11.24 -19.08
C ALA A 53 -3.85 -10.00 -18.39
N ALA A 54 -3.40 -9.69 -17.17
CA ALA A 54 -3.86 -8.51 -16.44
C ALA A 54 -3.38 -7.19 -17.07
N LEU A 55 -2.14 -7.15 -17.57
CA LEU A 55 -1.59 -5.97 -18.26
C LEU A 55 -2.27 -5.71 -19.61
N GLN A 56 -2.58 -6.78 -20.34
CA GLN A 56 -3.28 -6.70 -21.61
C GLN A 56 -4.70 -6.15 -21.39
N ARG A 57 -5.41 -6.67 -20.39
CA ARG A 57 -6.74 -6.18 -20.01
C ARG A 57 -6.74 -4.71 -19.59
N ASP A 58 -5.71 -4.28 -18.84
CA ASP A 58 -5.53 -2.88 -18.45
C ASP A 58 -5.25 -1.99 -19.69
N GLN A 59 -4.53 -2.49 -20.69
CA GLN A 59 -4.30 -1.77 -21.94
C GLN A 59 -5.57 -1.66 -22.79
N GLU A 60 -6.34 -2.74 -22.92
CA GLU A 60 -7.60 -2.77 -23.67
C GLU A 60 -8.61 -1.78 -23.09
N GLU A 61 -8.76 -1.72 -21.76
CA GLU A 61 -9.70 -0.77 -21.14
C GLU A 61 -9.25 0.70 -21.24
N ASN A 62 -7.94 0.96 -21.18
CA ASN A 62 -7.39 2.30 -21.43
C ASN A 62 -7.44 2.68 -22.92
N ALA A 63 -7.42 1.71 -23.83
CA ALA A 63 -7.55 1.94 -25.27
C ALA A 63 -9.02 2.26 -25.62
N GLU A 64 -9.98 1.56 -25.03
CA GLU A 64 -11.42 1.81 -25.23
C GLU A 64 -11.89 3.16 -24.64
N THR A 65 -11.21 3.67 -23.61
CA THR A 65 -11.45 5.04 -23.09
C THR A 65 -10.75 6.15 -23.88
N SER A 66 -9.99 5.79 -24.93
CA SER A 66 -9.40 6.76 -25.88
C SER A 66 -10.13 6.83 -27.22
N GLY A 67 -11.26 6.12 -27.36
CA GLY A 67 -11.96 5.94 -28.63
C GLY A 67 -13.18 6.84 -28.90
N ASP A 68 -13.85 7.43 -27.89
CA ASP A 68 -15.12 8.15 -28.12
C ASP A 68 -15.42 9.26 -27.08
N GLU A 69 -14.43 10.07 -26.67
CA GLU A 69 -14.70 11.39 -26.06
C GLU A 69 -13.78 12.49 -26.64
N GLU A 70 -13.62 12.47 -27.96
CA GLU A 70 -13.18 13.62 -28.76
C GLU A 70 -14.37 14.52 -29.17
N ALA A 71 -15.22 14.93 -28.21
CA ALA A 71 -16.10 16.10 -28.39
C ALA A 71 -16.71 16.54 -27.06
N SER A 72 -16.46 17.79 -26.67
CA SER A 72 -17.16 18.53 -25.59
C SER A 72 -16.64 18.20 -24.16
N TYR A 73 -15.71 18.90 -23.51
CA TYR A 73 -15.53 20.35 -23.39
C TYR A 73 -14.09 20.67 -22.94
N GLN A 74 -13.28 21.23 -23.83
CA GLN A 74 -12.14 22.08 -23.46
C GLN A 74 -12.33 23.46 -24.08
N ILE A 75 -13.31 24.23 -23.59
CA ILE A 75 -13.30 25.70 -23.73
C ILE A 75 -14.01 26.32 -22.50
N ALA A 76 -13.33 26.44 -21.36
CA ALA A 76 -13.69 27.43 -20.33
C ALA A 76 -12.60 27.63 -19.25
N THR A 77 -11.32 27.68 -19.64
CA THR A 77 -10.26 28.13 -18.71
C THR A 77 -9.31 29.06 -19.44
N ASN A 78 -9.76 30.27 -19.80
CA ASN A 78 -8.92 31.44 -20.11
C ASN A 78 -9.78 32.71 -20.35
N ALA A 79 -10.37 33.32 -19.30
CA ALA A 79 -11.03 34.63 -19.45
C ALA A 79 -11.22 35.47 -18.17
N GLN A 80 -10.51 35.25 -17.05
CA GLN A 80 -10.70 36.08 -15.83
C GLN A 80 -9.41 36.44 -15.07
N VAL A 81 -8.30 36.69 -15.77
CA VAL A 81 -7.15 37.41 -15.18
C VAL A 81 -6.78 38.60 -16.06
N ALA A 82 -7.69 39.59 -16.12
CA ALA A 82 -7.39 40.94 -16.61
C ALA A 82 -8.56 41.87 -16.27
N LYS A 83 -8.60 42.40 -15.04
CA LYS A 83 -9.21 43.71 -14.73
C LYS A 83 -8.66 44.19 -13.40
N LEU A 84 -7.49 44.80 -13.51
CA LEU A 84 -6.97 45.78 -12.58
C LEU A 84 -7.83 47.05 -12.63
N GLU A 85 -7.87 47.73 -11.49
CA GLU A 85 -8.11 49.17 -11.31
C GLU A 85 -9.53 49.74 -11.51
N GLU A 86 -10.22 50.01 -10.39
CA GLU A 86 -10.54 51.39 -9.95
C GLU A 86 -11.28 51.35 -8.60
N GLY A 87 -11.04 52.32 -7.71
CA GLY A 87 -11.98 52.60 -6.61
C GLY A 87 -11.43 52.91 -5.21
N ARG A 88 -10.60 53.95 -5.10
CA ARG A 88 -10.44 54.91 -3.99
C ARG A 88 -11.30 54.77 -2.70
N ALA A 89 -10.58 54.88 -1.58
CA ALA A 89 -10.71 55.92 -0.53
C ALA A 89 -11.52 55.66 0.78
N LYS A 90 -10.73 55.69 1.87
CA LYS A 90 -10.89 56.46 3.13
C LYS A 90 -12.12 56.18 4.03
N LYS A 91 -11.85 55.75 5.27
CA LYS A 91 -12.35 56.44 6.48
C LYS A 91 -11.50 56.15 7.74
N LYS A 92 -11.12 57.25 8.40
CA LYS A 92 -10.41 57.35 9.68
C LYS A 92 -11.38 57.19 10.86
N ASN A 93 -10.94 56.59 11.97
CA ASN A 93 -11.15 57.04 13.37
C ASN A 93 -10.63 55.97 14.35
N LYS A 94 -9.63 56.26 15.19
CA LYS A 94 -9.61 57.03 16.46
C LYS A 94 -9.83 56.16 17.71
N LYS A 95 -8.85 56.28 18.62
CA LYS A 95 -8.94 56.20 20.09
C LYS A 95 -9.17 54.81 20.70
N SER A 96 -8.16 54.24 21.35
CA SER A 96 -7.76 54.47 22.77
C SER A 96 -8.50 53.54 23.73
N ALA A 97 -7.77 52.63 24.37
CA ALA A 97 -7.88 52.40 25.81
C ALA A 97 -6.74 51.49 26.29
N LYS A 98 -6.29 51.81 27.49
CA LYS A 98 -5.10 51.34 28.19
C LYS A 98 -5.58 50.65 29.45
N THR A 99 -5.31 49.36 29.64
CA THR A 99 -5.40 48.69 30.95
C THR A 99 -4.55 47.41 31.00
N LYS A 100 -3.39 47.52 31.65
CA LYS A 100 -2.82 46.49 32.56
C LYS A 100 -3.06 47.00 34.00
N PRO A 101 -2.97 46.23 35.10
CA PRO A 101 -2.29 44.92 35.28
C PRO A 101 -3.00 43.91 36.23
N LYS A 102 -2.60 42.63 36.27
CA LYS A 102 -2.55 41.87 37.54
C LYS A 102 -1.55 40.71 37.52
N ARG A 103 -0.67 40.74 38.51
CA ARG A 103 0.48 39.85 38.78
C ARG A 103 0.02 38.57 39.49
N ARG A 104 0.73 37.46 39.16
CA ARG A 104 1.16 36.35 40.04
C ARG A 104 0.04 35.43 40.58
N ARG A 105 0.19 34.11 40.66
CA ARG A 105 1.38 33.30 41.03
C ARG A 105 1.13 31.84 40.60
N SER A 106 2.19 31.22 40.06
CA SER A 106 2.59 29.81 40.15
C SER A 106 1.53 28.73 40.45
N LEU A 107 1.52 27.67 39.64
CA LEU A 107 2.11 26.38 40.00
C LEU A 107 2.20 25.50 38.75
N SER A 108 3.41 25.00 38.50
CA SER A 108 3.75 23.92 37.58
C SER A 108 3.04 22.61 37.99
N PRO A 109 2.83 21.70 37.03
CA PRO A 109 3.81 20.62 36.85
C PRO A 109 4.30 20.65 35.39
N ALA A 110 5.59 20.81 35.09
CA ALA A 110 6.68 19.87 35.37
C ALA A 110 6.29 18.43 35.03
N GLY A 111 6.14 18.14 33.74
CA GLY A 111 5.91 16.80 33.21
C GLY A 111 6.45 16.67 31.79
N GLY A 112 7.75 16.41 31.68
CA GLY A 112 8.31 15.48 30.69
C GLY A 112 8.08 15.77 29.20
N GLY A 113 8.44 16.96 28.72
CA GLY A 113 8.82 17.12 27.32
C GLY A 113 10.23 16.55 27.11
N ARG A 114 10.31 15.30 26.62
CA ARG A 114 11.47 14.60 26.00
C ARG A 114 11.13 13.11 26.04
N ASP A 115 10.85 12.47 24.90
CA ASP A 115 11.06 11.03 24.59
C ASP A 115 10.19 10.45 23.45
N GLU A 116 9.51 11.27 22.64
CA GLU A 116 8.72 10.74 21.49
C GLU A 116 9.55 9.99 20.40
N LYS A 117 10.89 10.06 20.44
CA LYS A 117 11.75 9.31 19.49
C LYS A 117 12.21 7.94 19.97
N VAL A 118 12.17 7.66 21.29
CA VAL A 118 12.67 6.38 21.84
C VAL A 118 11.56 5.32 21.86
N GLU A 119 10.31 5.74 22.01
CA GLU A 119 9.17 4.82 22.11
C GLU A 119 8.81 4.15 20.76
N SER A 120 8.97 4.87 19.65
CA SER A 120 8.77 4.31 18.30
C SER A 120 9.74 3.18 17.96
N GLN A 121 10.98 3.22 18.46
CA GLN A 121 11.93 2.13 18.24
C GLN A 121 11.53 0.86 18.99
N SER A 122 11.00 0.98 20.21
CA SER A 122 10.54 -0.19 20.98
C SER A 122 9.34 -0.88 20.32
N ALA A 123 8.42 -0.11 19.73
CA ALA A 123 7.27 -0.63 19.02
C ALA A 123 7.69 -1.39 17.76
N LEU A 124 8.59 -0.80 16.95
CA LEU A 124 9.12 -1.45 15.75
C LEU A 124 9.87 -2.74 16.06
N VAL A 125 10.70 -2.77 17.10
CA VAL A 125 11.43 -3.99 17.49
C VAL A 125 10.47 -5.09 17.94
N ARG A 126 9.43 -4.75 18.70
CA ARG A 126 8.40 -5.73 19.12
C ARG A 126 7.63 -6.28 17.92
N THR A 127 7.24 -5.42 16.98
CA THR A 127 6.56 -5.85 15.76
C THR A 127 7.47 -6.72 14.89
N LEU A 128 8.73 -6.36 14.72
CA LEU A 128 9.70 -7.16 13.97
C LEU A 128 9.95 -8.51 14.65
N LEU A 129 10.10 -8.54 15.98
CA LEU A 129 10.25 -9.78 16.74
C LEU A 129 9.01 -10.67 16.55
N PHE A 130 7.80 -10.11 16.65
CA PHE A 130 6.56 -10.84 16.40
C PHE A 130 6.50 -11.40 14.98
N CYS A 131 6.87 -10.61 13.97
CA CYS A 131 6.95 -11.07 12.58
C CYS A 131 7.95 -12.22 12.40
N VAL A 132 9.14 -12.13 13.02
CA VAL A 132 10.16 -13.19 12.96
C VAL A 132 9.66 -14.47 13.64
N LEU A 133 9.05 -14.35 14.82
CA LEU A 133 8.48 -15.50 15.53
C LEU A 133 7.33 -16.16 14.74
N LEU A 134 6.49 -15.36 14.10
CA LEU A 134 5.41 -15.84 13.24
C LEU A 134 5.97 -16.59 12.02
N LEU A 135 7.01 -16.06 11.38
CA LEU A 135 7.68 -16.73 10.26
C LEU A 135 8.34 -18.05 10.70
N LEU A 136 9.03 -18.07 11.83
CA LEU A 136 9.62 -19.29 12.39
C LEU A 136 8.55 -20.34 12.73
N SER A 137 7.41 -19.92 13.27
CA SER A 137 6.27 -20.79 13.55
C SER A 137 5.70 -21.43 12.27
N ILE A 138 5.53 -20.63 11.21
CA ILE A 138 5.06 -21.14 9.91
C ILE A 138 6.08 -22.11 9.30
N LEU A 139 7.37 -21.79 9.35
CA LEU A 139 8.43 -22.67 8.85
C LEU A 139 8.48 -24.00 9.63
N LEU A 140 8.30 -23.97 10.95
CA LEU A 140 8.22 -25.17 11.78
C LEU A 140 7.01 -26.03 11.39
N LEU A 141 5.84 -25.42 11.17
CA LEU A 141 4.65 -26.13 10.72
C LEU A 141 4.85 -26.79 9.35
N ILE A 142 5.50 -26.09 8.41
CA ILE A 142 5.83 -26.66 7.10
C ILE A 142 6.80 -27.84 7.26
N ALA A 143 7.83 -27.71 8.10
CA ALA A 143 8.78 -28.80 8.35
C ALA A 143 8.09 -30.03 8.97
N ILE A 144 7.20 -29.82 9.95
CA ILE A 144 6.39 -30.89 10.55
C ILE A 144 5.47 -31.51 9.51
N TYR A 145 4.80 -30.71 8.68
CA TYR A 145 3.94 -31.22 7.62
C TYR A 145 4.71 -32.08 6.62
N ILE A 146 5.90 -31.64 6.19
CA ILE A 146 6.77 -32.45 5.32
C ILE A 146 7.18 -33.74 6.01
N LEU A 147 7.54 -33.70 7.30
CA LEU A 147 7.86 -34.90 8.06
C LEU A 147 6.66 -35.85 8.17
N LEU A 148 5.46 -35.34 8.40
CA LEU A 148 4.24 -36.14 8.46
C LEU A 148 3.94 -36.79 7.10
N VAL A 149 4.02 -36.03 6.01
CA VAL A 149 3.85 -36.57 4.65
C VAL A 149 4.93 -37.61 4.34
N PHE A 150 6.17 -37.37 4.76
CA PHE A 150 7.26 -38.31 4.55
C PHE A 150 7.06 -39.61 5.38
N LEU A 151 6.57 -39.50 6.60
CA LEU A 151 6.23 -40.63 7.46
C LEU A 151 5.03 -41.42 6.91
N ASP A 152 4.03 -40.73 6.33
CA ASP A 152 2.90 -41.38 5.66
C ASP A 152 3.33 -42.14 4.39
N ILE A 153 4.32 -41.61 3.66
CA ILE A 153 4.84 -42.26 2.45
C ILE A 153 5.76 -43.45 2.79
N PHE A 154 6.51 -43.36 3.88
CA PHE A 154 7.43 -44.41 4.30
C PHE A 154 7.20 -44.84 5.76
N PRO A 155 6.10 -45.55 6.07
CA PRO A 155 5.82 -45.99 7.43
C PRO A 155 6.89 -46.97 7.97
N ASP A 156 7.60 -47.68 7.08
CA ASP A 156 8.58 -48.71 7.42
C ASP A 156 9.86 -48.19 8.08
N PHE A 157 10.20 -46.90 7.95
CA PHE A 157 11.39 -46.34 8.62
C PHE A 157 11.22 -46.20 10.14
N THR A 158 9.99 -46.18 10.64
CA THR A 158 9.76 -46.06 12.09
C THR A 158 10.11 -47.36 12.83
N GLN A 159 9.98 -48.52 12.19
CA GLN A 159 10.40 -49.81 12.79
C GLN A 159 11.92 -49.99 12.87
N LEU A 160 12.71 -49.22 12.12
CA LEU A 160 14.17 -49.32 12.12
C LEU A 160 14.86 -48.48 13.21
N LEU A 161 14.10 -47.66 13.94
CA LEU A 161 14.59 -46.79 15.03
C LEU A 161 14.19 -47.31 16.43
N GLU A 162 13.41 -48.39 16.49
CA GLU A 162 12.97 -49.05 17.73
C GLU A 162 13.81 -50.28 18.11
N ASP A 163 14.77 -50.68 17.27
CA ASP A 163 15.82 -51.68 17.56
C ASP A 163 17.20 -51.02 17.74
#